data_AF-A0A2S2QEY0-F1
#
_entry.id   AF-A0A2S2QEY0-F1
#
_cell.length_a   1.000
_cell.length_b   1.000
_cell.length_c   1.000
_cell.angle_alpha   90.00
_cell.angle_beta   90.00
_cell.angle_gamma   90.00
#
_symmetry.space_group_name_H-M   'P 1'
#
loop_
_entity.id
_entity.type
_entity.pdbx_description
1 polymer ?
#
loop_
_entity_poly.entity_id
_entity_poly.type
_entity_poly.pdbx_seq_one_letter_code
_entity_poly.pdbx_strand_id
1 'polypeptide(L)'
;MSIAPSDITDFTDYVFDNYISEDSQFRFLSWAKESKTYLRTTNGPEYFHSNYNQQFYKQHLNHQNVINVLIEIQMETNFLKINSIEKKKILNILTNNRF
;
A
#
# COMPACT_ATOMS: atom_id res chain seq x y z
N MET A 1 3.14 25.99 -7.04
CA MET A 1 2.21 27.04 -6.60
C MET A 1 1.63 27.67 -7.86
N SER A 2 0.31 27.59 -8.09
CA SER A 2 -0.32 28.35 -9.19
C SER A 2 -0.79 29.69 -8.62
N ILE A 3 -0.27 30.79 -9.15
CA ILE A 3 -0.66 32.16 -8.78
C ILE A 3 -1.60 32.62 -9.89
N ALA A 4 -2.91 32.40 -9.70
CA ALA A 4 -3.90 32.96 -10.61
C ALA A 4 -4.11 34.45 -10.26
N PRO A 5 -4.09 35.37 -11.25
CA PRO A 5 -4.35 36.79 -11.01
C PRO A 5 -5.76 37.03 -10.45
N SER A 6 -5.91 38.08 -9.64
CA SER A 6 -7.15 38.38 -8.91
C SER A 6 -8.24 39.05 -9.74
N ASP A 7 -7.88 39.69 -10.86
CA ASP A 7 -8.82 40.36 -11.77
C ASP A 7 -8.97 39.57 -13.08
N ILE A 8 -10.14 39.66 -13.72
CA ILE A 8 -10.49 38.88 -14.91
C ILE A 8 -9.61 39.29 -16.10
N THR A 9 -9.31 40.59 -16.24
CA THR A 9 -8.40 41.10 -17.28
C THR A 9 -6.98 40.57 -17.10
N ASP A 10 -6.48 40.59 -15.86
CA ASP A 10 -5.14 40.09 -15.55
C ASP A 10 -5.04 38.58 -15.79
N PHE A 11 -6.12 37.84 -15.53
CA PHE A 11 -6.19 36.42 -15.83
C PHE A 11 -6.18 36.16 -17.34
N THR A 12 -6.95 36.92 -18.13
CA THR A 12 -6.98 36.74 -19.59
C THR A 12 -5.64 37.07 -20.23
N ASP A 13 -4.99 38.15 -19.79
CA ASP A 13 -3.68 38.56 -20.30
C ASP A 13 -2.61 37.53 -19.91
N TYR A 14 -2.64 37.04 -18.66
CA TYR A 14 -1.76 35.96 -18.22
C TYR A 14 -1.91 34.71 -19.07
N VAL A 15 -3.14 34.27 -19.35
CA VAL A 15 -3.39 33.09 -20.21
C VAL A 15 -2.89 33.34 -21.63
N PHE A 16 -3.15 34.53 -22.17
CA PHE A 16 -2.71 34.87 -23.52
C PHE A 16 -1.18 34.85 -23.64
N ASP A 17 -0.48 35.53 -22.75
CA ASP A 17 0.99 35.66 -22.78
C ASP A 17 1.70 34.34 -22.50
N ASN A 18 1.18 33.51 -21.60
CA ASN A 18 1.85 32.29 -21.19
C ASN A 18 1.52 31.06 -22.04
N TYR A 19 0.38 31.03 -22.74
CA TYR A 19 -0.11 29.81 -23.39
C TYR A 19 -0.60 29.98 -24.84
N ILE A 20 -1.09 31.17 -25.23
CA ILE A 20 -1.73 31.40 -26.55
C ILE A 20 -0.78 32.09 -27.52
N SER A 21 -0.12 33.15 -27.08
CA SER A 21 0.79 33.97 -27.88
C SER A 21 1.84 33.11 -28.58
N GLU A 22 2.25 33.51 -29.79
CA GLU A 22 3.33 32.81 -30.47
C GLU A 22 4.63 32.88 -29.66
N ASP A 23 4.88 33.94 -28.91
CA ASP A 23 6.09 34.04 -28.07
C ASP A 23 5.91 33.44 -26.67
N SER A 24 4.82 32.71 -26.45
CA SER A 24 4.52 32.13 -25.14
C SER A 24 5.54 31.08 -24.71
N GLN A 25 5.84 31.07 -23.41
CA GLN A 25 6.74 30.07 -22.82
C GLN A 25 6.17 28.65 -22.91
N PHE A 26 4.84 28.52 -22.89
CA PHE A 26 4.13 27.25 -22.98
C PHE A 26 3.25 27.20 -24.23
N ARG A 27 3.86 27.23 -25.41
CA ARG A 27 3.16 27.15 -26.70
C ARG A 27 2.21 25.96 -26.79
N PHE A 28 0.98 26.22 -27.24
CA PHE A 28 -0.06 25.20 -27.44
C PHE A 28 0.43 23.94 -28.19
N LEU A 29 1.29 24.11 -29.19
CA LEU A 29 1.88 23.01 -29.97
C LEU A 29 2.70 22.01 -29.12
N SER A 30 3.24 22.44 -27.98
CA SER A 30 4.07 21.58 -27.12
C SER A 30 3.24 20.64 -26.23
N TRP A 31 1.99 20.99 -25.91
CA TRP A 31 1.09 20.20 -25.06
C TRP A 31 -0.11 19.63 -25.80
N ALA A 32 -0.51 20.24 -26.92
CA ALA A 32 -1.47 19.68 -27.85
C ALA A 32 -0.81 18.54 -28.63
N LYS A 33 -0.76 17.36 -28.02
CA LYS A 33 -0.46 16.13 -28.74
C LYS A 33 -1.54 15.92 -29.78
N GLU A 34 -1.14 15.73 -31.04
CA GLU A 34 -2.05 15.34 -32.12
C GLU A 34 -2.96 14.21 -31.63
N SER A 35 -4.27 14.41 -31.77
CA SER A 35 -5.25 13.39 -31.43
C SER A 35 -4.95 12.17 -32.30
N LYS A 36 -4.40 11.13 -31.68
CA LYS A 36 -4.12 9.87 -32.36
C LYS A 36 -5.40 9.40 -33.06
N THR A 37 -5.33 9.21 -34.37
CA THR A 37 -6.47 8.78 -35.21
C THR A 37 -6.96 7.36 -34.88
N TYR A 38 -6.14 6.57 -34.18
CA TYR A 38 -6.55 5.28 -33.65
C TYR A 38 -7.22 5.40 -32.28
N LEU A 39 -8.34 4.69 -32.12
CA LEU A 39 -9.01 4.49 -30.83
C LEU A 39 -8.00 4.03 -29.79
N ARG A 40 -7.72 4.88 -28.81
CA ARG A 40 -7.00 4.49 -27.60
C ARG A 40 -7.89 3.52 -26.84
N THR A 41 -7.52 2.24 -26.81
CA THR A 41 -8.24 1.26 -26.01
C THR A 41 -7.88 1.45 -24.53
N THR A 42 -8.89 1.41 -23.68
CA THR A 42 -8.75 1.45 -22.21
C THR A 42 -8.42 0.07 -21.63
N ASN A 43 -8.35 -0.96 -22.48
CA ASN A 43 -8.07 -2.36 -22.12
C ASN A 43 -6.86 -2.52 -21.19
N GLY A 44 -5.79 -1.76 -21.39
CA GLY A 44 -4.58 -1.85 -20.55
C GLY A 44 -4.85 -1.40 -19.10
N PRO A 45 -5.22 -0.12 -18.89
CA PRO A 45 -5.63 0.38 -17.58
C PRO A 45 -6.78 -0.43 -16.95
N GLU A 46 -7.81 -0.79 -17.72
CA GLU A 46 -8.95 -1.58 -17.23
C GLU A 46 -8.52 -2.97 -16.76
N TYR A 47 -7.67 -3.67 -17.53
CA TYR A 47 -7.13 -4.96 -17.13
C TYR A 47 -6.28 -4.85 -15.87
N PHE A 48 -5.43 -3.83 -15.77
CA PHE A 48 -4.63 -3.58 -14.58
C PHE A 48 -5.51 -3.39 -13.34
N HIS A 49 -6.49 -2.49 -13.41
CA HIS A 49 -7.40 -2.22 -12.29
C HIS A 49 -8.26 -3.43 -11.94
N SER A 50 -8.78 -4.15 -12.93
CA SER A 50 -9.54 -5.39 -12.73
C SER A 50 -8.71 -6.47 -12.02
N ASN A 51 -7.50 -6.73 -12.51
CA ASN A 51 -6.59 -7.72 -11.93
C ASN A 51 -6.14 -7.32 -10.51
N TYR A 52 -5.82 -6.05 -10.29
CA TYR A 52 -5.44 -5.53 -8.96
C TYR A 52 -6.59 -5.68 -7.95
N ASN A 53 -7.81 -5.26 -8.34
CA ASN A 53 -8.99 -5.38 -7.49
C ASN A 53 -9.30 -6.85 -7.15
N GLN A 54 -9.11 -7.77 -8.09
CA GLN A 54 -9.35 -9.19 -7.85
C GLN A 54 -8.47 -9.75 -6.72
N GLN A 55 -7.26 -9.20 -6.51
CA GLN A 55 -6.38 -9.68 -5.43
C GLN A 55 -6.99 -9.48 -4.04
N PHE A 56 -7.78 -8.42 -3.81
CA PHE A 56 -8.43 -8.17 -2.51
C PHE A 56 -9.59 -9.12 -2.22
N TYR A 57 -10.17 -9.72 -3.25
CA TYR A 57 -11.26 -10.68 -3.13
C TYR A 57 -10.80 -12.13 -3.23
N LYS A 58 -9.51 -12.36 -3.53
CA LYS A 58 -8.94 -13.69 -3.39
C LYS A 58 -8.88 -14.01 -1.90
N GLN A 59 -9.38 -15.19 -1.55
CA GLN A 59 -9.27 -15.72 -0.21
C GLN A 59 -7.78 -15.96 0.07
N HIS A 60 -7.11 -14.96 0.63
CA HIS A 60 -5.76 -15.11 1.11
C HIS A 60 -5.76 -16.26 2.13
N LEU A 61 -4.77 -17.15 2.02
CA LEU A 61 -4.51 -18.23 2.99
C LEU A 61 -4.78 -17.68 4.37
N ASN A 62 -5.80 -18.23 5.05
CA ASN A 62 -6.39 -17.69 6.26
C ASN A 62 -5.29 -17.37 7.29
N HIS A 63 -4.75 -16.16 7.23
CA HIS A 63 -3.57 -15.75 7.98
C HIS A 63 -3.90 -15.73 9.47
N GLN A 64 -5.17 -15.49 9.79
CA GLN A 64 -5.72 -15.65 11.12
C GLN A 64 -5.59 -17.10 11.61
N ASN A 65 -5.89 -18.10 10.78
CA ASN A 65 -5.70 -19.50 11.14
C ASN A 65 -4.23 -19.84 11.38
N VAL A 66 -3.31 -19.35 10.54
CA VAL A 66 -1.88 -19.58 10.73
C VAL A 66 -1.40 -18.96 12.04
N ILE A 67 -1.82 -17.72 12.33
CA ILE A 67 -1.50 -17.03 13.59
C ILE A 67 -2.06 -17.81 14.79
N ASN A 68 -3.32 -18.26 14.72
CA ASN A 68 -3.95 -19.02 15.79
C ASN A 68 -3.21 -20.34 16.07
N VAL A 69 -2.81 -21.08 15.03
CA VAL A 69 -2.02 -22.31 15.18
C VAL A 69 -0.65 -22.03 15.82
N LEU A 70 0.01 -20.94 15.45
CA LEU A 70 1.28 -20.55 16.07
C LEU A 70 1.10 -20.19 17.56
N ILE A 71 0.02 -19.50 17.92
CA ILE A 71 -0.31 -19.18 19.31
C ILE A 71 -0.58 -20.47 20.10
N GLU A 72 -1.33 -21.41 19.55
CA GLU A 72 -1.62 -22.71 20.19
C GLU A 72 -0.34 -23.50 20.47
N ILE A 73 0.57 -23.60 19.49
CA ILE A 73 1.86 -24.28 19.65
C ILE A 73 2.71 -23.61 20.74
N GLN A 74 2.72 -22.27 20.78
CA GLN A 74 3.45 -21.53 21.82
C GLN A 74 2.86 -21.76 23.21
N MET A 75 1.53 -21.75 23.35
CA MET A 75 0.86 -22.04 24.62
C MET A 75 1.15 -23.46 25.11
N GLU A 76 1.04 -24.47 24.23
CA GLU A 76 1.32 -25.85 24.60
C GLU A 76 2.77 -26.03 25.05
N THR A 77 3.71 -25.46 24.28
CA THR A 77 5.14 -25.60 24.56
C THR A 77 5.52 -24.89 25.86
N ASN A 78 5.08 -23.65 26.03
CA ASN A 78 5.45 -22.83 27.19
C ASN A 78 4.75 -23.34 28.47
N PHE A 79 3.44 -23.56 28.41
CA PHE A 79 2.66 -23.89 29.59
C PHE A 79 2.81 -25.35 30.04
N LEU A 80 2.84 -26.32 29.11
CA LEU A 80 2.84 -27.73 29.47
C LEU A 80 4.24 -28.33 29.56
N LYS A 81 5.14 -27.95 28.64
CA LYS A 81 6.45 -28.61 28.52
C LYS A 81 7.50 -27.90 29.34
N ILE A 82 7.69 -26.60 29.13
CA ILE A 82 8.76 -25.82 29.81
C ILE A 82 8.48 -25.70 31.31
N ASN A 83 7.29 -25.23 31.70
CA ASN A 83 6.93 -25.08 33.11
C ASN A 83 6.95 -26.41 33.90
N SER A 84 6.62 -27.53 33.25
CA SER A 84 6.70 -28.86 33.87
C SER A 84 8.15 -29.26 34.17
N ILE A 85 9.06 -28.99 33.23
CA ILE A 85 10.49 -29.23 33.41
C ILE A 85 11.05 -28.36 34.55
N GLU A 86 10.68 -27.08 34.61
CA GLU A 86 11.11 -26.18 35.67
C GLU A 86 10.62 -26.62 37.05
N LYS A 87 9.34 -26.97 37.18
CA LYS A 87 8.78 -27.53 38.41
C LYS A 87 9.51 -28.79 38.86
N LYS A 88 9.82 -29.70 37.92
CA LYS A 88 10.57 -30.93 38.21
C LYS A 88 12.00 -30.64 38.67
N LYS A 89 12.68 -29.65 38.08
CA LYS A 89 14.01 -29.21 38.53
C LYS A 89 13.98 -28.67 39.96
N ILE A 90 13.02 -27.80 40.27
CA ILE A 90 12.86 -27.23 41.62
C ILE A 90 12.60 -28.34 42.65
N LEU A 91 11.71 -29.29 42.32
CA LEU A 91 11.42 -30.42 43.21
C LEU A 91 12.68 -31.23 43.51
N ASN A 92 13.47 -31.56 42.48
CA ASN A 92 14.72 -32.31 42.65
C ASN A 92 15.75 -31.59 43.53
N ILE A 93 15.86 -30.27 43.43
CA ILE A 93 16.74 -29.46 44.28
C ILE A 93 16.27 -29.53 45.75
N LEU A 94 14.97 -29.38 45.99
CA LEU A 94 14.38 -29.43 47.33
C LEU A 94 14.51 -30.81 47.99
N THR A 95 14.46 -31.89 47.21
CA THR A 95 14.64 -33.26 47.71
C THR A 95 16.11 -33.60 47.98
N ASN A 96 17.04 -33.10 47.16
CA ASN A 96 18.46 -33.37 47.33
C ASN A 96 19.11 -32.58 48.48
N ASN A 97 18.56 -31.42 48.85
CA ASN A 97 19.03 -30.60 49.97
C ASN A 97 18.43 -31.01 51.34
N ARG A 98 17.72 -32.15 51.42
CA ARG A 98 17.01 -32.62 52.63
C ARG A 98 17.73 -33.76 53.38
N PHE A 99 18.97 -34.03 53.03
CA PHE A 99 19.89 -34.93 53.73
C PHE A 99 21.18 -34.18 54.08
#